data_AF-A0A7W1UVP7-F1
#
_entry.id   AF-A0A7W1UVP7-F1
#
_cell.length_a   1.000
_cell.length_b   1.000
_cell.length_c   1.000
_cell.angle_alpha   90.00
_cell.angle_beta   90.00
_cell.angle_gamma   90.00
#
_symmetry.space_group_name_H-M   'P 1'
#
loop_
_entity.id
_entity.type
_entity.pdbx_description
1 polymer ?
#
loop_
_entity_poly.entity_id
_entity_poly.type
_entity_poly.pdbx_seq_one_letter_code
_entity_poly.pdbx_strand_id
1 'polypeptide(L)'
;DQQVRKTADRAAALTHDGGAVEFPVPEKFVRTIAFNVLPFAGKQVDDGSFETDEEQKLRDESRKILDIPDLAVSGTCVRVPVFTGHSLSLNAEFARPLSVERATELLRKAPGVAWSDIPTPLQAAGADPSFVGRLRVDPTVPGGRGLALFVSNDNLRKGAALNAIQIAERVARYGR
;
A
#
# COMPACT_ATOMS: atom_id res chain seq x y z
N ASP A 1 2.95 6.21 19.53
CA ASP A 1 3.10 7.63 19.12
C ASP A 1 4.03 8.45 20.03
N GLN A 2 4.77 7.81 20.94
CA GLN A 2 5.66 8.52 21.88
C GLN A 2 6.67 9.45 21.21
N GLN A 3 7.26 9.04 20.08
CA GLN A 3 8.19 9.86 19.30
C GLN A 3 7.51 11.17 18.85
N VAL A 4 6.34 11.11 18.22
CA VAL A 4 5.59 12.30 17.78
C VAL A 4 5.23 13.20 18.97
N ARG A 5 4.68 12.64 20.06
CA ARG A 5 4.26 13.44 21.22
C ARG A 5 5.40 14.22 21.87
N LYS A 6 6.61 13.68 21.87
CA LYS A 6 7.79 14.32 22.49
C LYS A 6 8.44 15.39 21.61
N THR A 7 8.19 15.36 20.30
CA THR A 7 8.94 16.19 19.33
C THR A 7 8.07 17.16 18.52
N ALA A 8 6.74 17.04 18.59
CA ALA A 8 5.80 17.82 17.78
C ALA A 8 6.02 19.34 17.87
N ASP A 9 6.20 19.89 19.08
CA ASP A 9 6.34 21.33 19.31
C ASP A 9 7.59 21.93 18.63
N ARG A 10 8.58 21.09 18.34
CA ARG A 10 9.84 21.48 17.69
C ARG A 10 9.99 20.92 16.28
N ALA A 11 8.97 20.24 15.75
CA ALA A 11 9.07 19.54 14.46
C ALA A 11 9.42 20.49 13.30
N ALA A 12 9.03 21.77 13.37
CA ALA A 12 9.40 22.77 12.37
C ALA A 12 10.93 22.97 12.23
N ALA A 13 11.70 22.71 13.29
CA ALA A 13 13.17 22.78 13.23
C ALA A 13 13.79 21.71 12.31
N LEU A 14 13.06 20.62 12.03
CA LEU A 14 13.51 19.56 11.13
C LEU A 14 13.53 19.99 9.65
N THR A 15 13.01 21.16 9.31
CA THR A 15 12.92 21.66 7.93
C THR A 15 14.29 21.74 7.24
N HIS A 16 15.35 22.09 7.98
CA HIS A 16 16.70 22.28 7.43
C HIS A 16 17.76 21.42 8.11
N ASP A 17 17.43 20.77 9.24
CA ASP A 17 18.35 19.92 9.99
C ASP A 17 17.60 18.74 10.62
N GLY A 18 17.84 17.54 10.09
CA GLY A 18 17.24 16.29 10.60
C GLY A 18 17.68 15.91 12.01
N GLY A 19 18.74 16.52 12.54
CA GLY A 19 19.23 16.36 13.91
C GLY A 19 18.70 17.40 14.90
N ALA A 20 17.89 18.37 14.46
CA ALA A 20 17.45 19.51 15.29
C ALA A 20 16.54 19.12 16.47
N VAL A 21 16.02 17.89 16.46
CA VAL A 21 15.18 17.36 17.52
C VAL A 21 15.67 15.98 17.96
N GLU A 22 15.79 15.80 19.27
CA GLU A 22 16.14 14.51 19.86
C GLU A 22 14.91 13.61 19.93
N PHE A 23 14.99 12.45 19.27
CA PHE A 23 13.92 11.46 19.28
C PHE A 23 14.19 10.37 20.33
N PRO A 24 13.14 9.84 20.99
CA PRO A 24 13.24 8.62 21.76
C PRO A 24 13.79 7.45 20.92
N VAL A 25 14.60 6.60 21.55
CA VAL A 25 15.15 5.39 20.93
C VAL A 25 14.02 4.56 20.30
N PRO A 26 14.15 4.16 19.01
CA PRO A 26 13.16 3.31 18.37
C PRO A 26 13.08 1.92 19.02
N GLU A 27 11.88 1.49 19.40
CA GLU A 27 11.66 0.14 19.99
C GLU A 27 11.15 -0.88 18.95
N LYS A 28 10.20 -0.48 18.10
CA LYS A 28 9.54 -1.37 17.12
C LYS A 28 10.10 -1.29 15.71
N PHE A 29 10.67 -0.13 15.36
CA PHE A 29 11.20 0.13 14.03
C PHE A 29 12.72 0.16 14.10
N VAL A 30 13.37 -0.20 12.99
CA VAL A 30 14.84 -0.20 12.90
C VAL A 30 15.46 1.19 13.04
N ARG A 31 14.66 2.25 12.84
CA ARG A 31 15.05 3.67 12.95
C ARG A 31 13.83 4.52 13.39
N THR A 32 14.07 5.80 13.66
CA THR A 32 13.01 6.78 14.00
C THR A 32 11.97 6.86 12.90
N ILE A 33 10.69 6.70 13.26
CA ILE A 33 9.57 6.76 12.30
C ILE A 33 8.90 8.14 12.30
N ALA A 34 8.83 8.83 13.44
CA ALA A 34 8.18 10.13 13.52
C ALA A 34 8.86 11.13 12.57
N PHE A 35 8.07 11.78 11.71
CA PHE A 35 8.55 12.75 10.71
C PHE A 35 9.60 12.19 9.75
N ASN A 36 9.61 10.87 9.53
CA ASN A 36 10.59 10.19 8.69
C ASN A 36 9.95 9.07 7.85
N VAL A 37 10.67 8.58 6.84
CA VAL A 37 10.27 7.43 6.02
C VAL A 37 11.34 6.35 6.11
N LEU A 38 10.93 5.09 6.29
CA LEU A 38 11.83 3.95 6.45
C LEU A 38 11.60 2.94 5.32
N PRO A 39 12.52 2.81 4.35
CA PRO A 39 12.42 1.83 3.26
C PRO A 39 12.80 0.43 3.75
N PHE A 40 12.12 -0.03 4.80
CA PHE A 40 12.33 -1.33 5.42
C PHE A 40 11.07 -1.71 6.21
N ALA A 41 10.42 -2.81 5.85
CA ALA A 41 9.28 -3.35 6.57
C ALA A 41 9.41 -4.87 6.71
N GLY A 42 9.19 -5.38 7.92
CA GLY A 42 9.34 -6.81 8.18
C GLY A 42 10.78 -7.19 8.51
N LYS A 43 11.23 -8.33 7.98
CA LYS A 43 12.55 -8.92 8.22
C LYS A 43 13.26 -9.18 6.92
N GLN A 44 14.58 -9.02 6.91
CA GLN A 44 15.42 -9.43 5.79
C GLN A 44 15.30 -10.95 5.60
N VAL A 45 15.10 -11.38 4.36
CA VAL A 45 15.13 -12.81 3.99
C VAL A 45 16.56 -13.22 3.66
N ASP A 46 16.99 -14.36 4.19
CA ASP A 46 18.33 -14.93 3.99
C ASP A 46 18.36 -15.93 2.82
N ASP A 47 18.03 -15.44 1.62
CA ASP A 47 17.98 -16.23 0.38
C ASP A 47 18.78 -15.59 -0.78
N GLY A 48 19.49 -14.49 -0.51
CA GLY A 48 20.28 -13.74 -1.49
C GLY A 48 19.47 -12.79 -2.39
N SER A 49 18.16 -12.68 -2.22
CA SER A 49 17.30 -11.75 -2.98
C SER A 49 17.47 -10.28 -2.55
N PHE A 50 17.97 -10.06 -1.34
CA PHE A 50 18.01 -8.76 -0.66
C PHE A 50 16.63 -8.16 -0.38
N GLU A 51 15.56 -8.96 -0.45
CA GLU A 51 14.20 -8.54 -0.13
C GLU A 51 13.86 -8.78 1.34
N THR A 52 12.91 -8.00 1.84
CA THR A 52 12.20 -8.28 3.08
C THR A 52 11.05 -9.26 2.85
N ASP A 53 10.61 -9.92 3.92
CA ASP A 53 9.47 -10.85 3.87
C ASP A 53 8.17 -10.15 3.43
N GLU A 54 7.97 -8.88 3.75
CA GLU A 54 6.82 -8.10 3.27
C GLU A 54 6.86 -7.85 1.75
N GLU A 55 8.05 -7.67 1.17
CA GLU A 55 8.22 -7.50 -0.28
C GLU A 55 7.99 -8.81 -1.03
N GLN A 56 8.48 -9.93 -0.50
CA GLN A 56 8.18 -11.26 -1.04
C GLN A 56 6.69 -11.60 -0.92
N LYS A 57 6.02 -11.25 0.18
CA LYS A 57 4.56 -11.43 0.34
C LYS A 57 3.78 -10.71 -0.75
N LEU A 58 4.14 -9.48 -1.12
CA LEU A 58 3.47 -8.76 -2.21
C LEU A 58 3.51 -9.58 -3.51
N ARG A 59 4.62 -10.25 -3.82
CA ARG A 59 4.76 -11.12 -4.98
C ARG A 59 3.94 -12.40 -4.84
N ASP A 60 4.18 -13.15 -3.77
CA ASP A 60 3.66 -14.52 -3.64
C ASP A 60 2.16 -14.54 -3.38
N GLU A 61 1.65 -13.62 -2.56
CA GLU A 61 0.21 -13.49 -2.32
C GLU A 61 -0.51 -13.00 -3.58
N SER A 62 0.06 -12.07 -4.35
CA SER A 62 -0.54 -11.62 -5.62
C SER A 62 -0.64 -12.76 -6.63
N ARG A 63 0.43 -13.55 -6.80
CA ARG A 63 0.43 -14.75 -7.67
C ARG A 63 -0.68 -15.72 -7.28
N LYS A 64 -0.81 -15.99 -5.98
CA LYS A 64 -1.80 -16.94 -5.45
C LYS A 64 -3.24 -16.42 -5.56
N ILE A 65 -3.48 -15.15 -5.22
CA ILE A 65 -4.83 -14.56 -5.20
C ILE A 65 -5.35 -14.36 -6.63
N LEU A 66 -4.49 -13.94 -7.56
CA LEU A 66 -4.87 -13.69 -8.96
C LEU A 66 -4.82 -14.94 -9.83
N ASP A 67 -4.30 -16.05 -9.29
CA ASP A 67 -4.05 -17.30 -10.03
C ASP A 67 -3.15 -17.10 -11.26
N ILE A 68 -2.05 -16.36 -11.06
CA ILE A 68 -1.04 -16.07 -12.08
C ILE A 68 0.34 -16.45 -11.51
N PRO A 69 0.75 -17.73 -11.58
CA PRO A 69 1.97 -18.22 -10.93
C PRO A 69 3.24 -17.47 -11.34
N ASP A 70 3.31 -17.07 -12.61
CA ASP A 70 4.48 -16.38 -13.19
C ASP A 70 4.36 -14.86 -13.17
N LEU A 71 3.42 -14.28 -12.41
CA LEU A 71 3.27 -12.84 -12.30
C LEU A 71 4.59 -12.22 -11.82
N ALA A 72 5.16 -11.33 -12.62
CA ALA A 72 6.33 -10.56 -12.26
C ALA A 72 5.92 -9.46 -11.29
N VAL A 73 6.48 -9.48 -10.07
CA VAL A 73 6.24 -8.47 -9.04
C VAL A 73 7.58 -8.10 -8.41
N SER A 74 7.89 -6.81 -8.47
CA SER A 74 8.96 -6.17 -7.72
C SER A 74 8.31 -5.03 -6.93
N GLY A 75 8.48 -5.06 -5.62
CA GLY A 75 7.87 -4.11 -4.70
C GLY A 75 8.87 -3.65 -3.66
N THR A 76 8.66 -2.44 -3.13
CA THR A 76 9.43 -1.90 -2.02
C THR A 76 8.49 -1.48 -0.92
N CYS A 77 8.68 -2.02 0.29
CA CYS A 77 7.80 -1.74 1.42
C CYS A 77 8.39 -0.62 2.29
N VAL A 78 7.80 0.57 2.20
CA VAL A 78 8.24 1.75 2.95
C VAL A 78 7.27 2.05 4.09
N ARG A 79 7.78 2.11 5.33
CA ARG A 79 7.03 2.62 6.48
C ARG A 79 7.04 4.15 6.47
N VAL A 80 5.86 4.73 6.65
CA VAL A 80 5.64 6.18 6.71
C VAL A 80 4.94 6.55 8.03
N PRO A 81 5.00 7.80 8.50
CA PRO A 81 4.46 8.20 9.81
C PRO A 81 2.95 8.45 9.74
N VAL A 82 2.21 7.45 9.27
CA VAL A 82 0.76 7.43 9.19
C VAL A 82 0.25 6.36 10.15
N PHE A 83 -0.78 6.70 10.94
CA PHE A 83 -1.30 5.81 11.98
C PHE A 83 -1.98 4.57 11.40
N THR A 84 -2.95 4.78 10.51
CA THR A 84 -3.73 3.75 9.85
C THR A 84 -3.90 4.13 8.39
N GLY A 85 -3.85 3.13 7.52
CA GLY A 85 -3.93 3.29 6.08
C GLY A 85 -2.63 2.83 5.43
N HIS A 86 -2.74 1.87 4.51
CA HIS A 86 -1.67 1.55 3.58
C HIS A 86 -1.99 2.14 2.23
N SER A 87 -0.95 2.63 1.57
CA SER A 87 -1.04 3.22 0.24
C SER A 87 -0.02 2.61 -0.68
N LEU A 88 -0.41 2.38 -1.93
CA LEU A 88 0.44 1.78 -2.95
C LEU A 88 0.46 2.69 -4.17
N SER A 89 1.67 3.06 -4.59
CA SER A 89 1.91 3.56 -5.95
C SER A 89 2.24 2.38 -6.83
N LEU A 90 1.45 2.16 -7.87
CA LEU A 90 1.53 0.98 -8.72
C LEU A 90 1.78 1.39 -10.17
N ASN A 91 2.69 0.66 -10.81
CA ASN A 91 2.81 0.59 -12.27
C ASN A 91 2.45 -0.83 -12.67
N ALA A 92 1.42 -0.98 -13.51
CA ALA A 92 0.88 -2.27 -13.92
C ALA A 92 0.94 -2.37 -15.46
N GLU A 93 1.60 -3.40 -15.96
CA GLU A 93 1.57 -3.80 -17.37
C GLU A 93 0.53 -4.92 -17.57
N PHE A 94 -0.24 -4.81 -18.66
CA PHE A 94 -1.25 -5.78 -19.05
C PHE A 94 -0.86 -6.49 -20.35
N ALA A 95 -1.41 -7.69 -20.59
CA ALA A 95 -1.14 -8.46 -21.81
C ALA A 95 -1.65 -7.78 -23.11
N ARG A 96 -2.61 -6.85 -22.98
CA ARG A 96 -3.21 -6.12 -24.10
C ARG A 96 -3.47 -4.66 -23.70
N PRO A 97 -3.63 -3.74 -24.67
CA PRO A 97 -3.85 -2.33 -24.36
C PRO A 97 -5.06 -2.14 -23.45
N LEU A 98 -4.95 -1.24 -22.48
CA LEU A 98 -6.04 -0.88 -21.57
C LEU A 98 -6.01 0.64 -21.36
N SER A 99 -7.04 1.33 -21.89
CA SER A 99 -7.11 2.79 -21.77
C SER A 99 -7.47 3.22 -20.34
N VAL A 100 -7.09 4.45 -19.99
CA VAL A 100 -7.41 5.07 -18.68
C VAL A 100 -8.92 5.13 -18.46
N GLU A 101 -9.68 5.48 -19.50
CA GLU A 101 -11.14 5.57 -19.46
C GLU A 101 -11.76 4.21 -19.16
N ARG A 102 -11.29 3.16 -19.87
CA ARG A 102 -11.80 1.80 -19.67
C ARG A 102 -11.43 1.25 -18.30
N ALA A 103 -10.20 1.45 -17.86
CA ALA A 103 -9.78 1.04 -16.51
C ALA A 103 -10.57 1.79 -15.42
N THR A 104 -10.82 3.09 -15.58
CA THR A 104 -11.64 3.89 -14.66
C THR A 104 -13.07 3.35 -14.59
N GLU A 105 -13.67 3.02 -15.74
CA GLU A 105 -15.02 2.44 -15.81
C GLU A 105 -15.11 1.10 -15.05
N LEU A 106 -14.13 0.23 -15.24
CA LEU A 106 -14.05 -1.06 -14.57
C LEU A 106 -13.89 -0.89 -13.05
N LEU A 107 -12.96 -0.03 -12.62
CA LEU A 107 -12.67 0.22 -11.20
C LEU A 107 -13.87 0.83 -10.46
N ARG A 108 -14.63 1.73 -11.11
CA ARG A 108 -15.86 2.31 -10.51
C ARG A 108 -16.97 1.29 -10.29
N LYS A 109 -16.97 0.20 -11.06
CA LYS A 109 -17.95 -0.89 -10.96
C LYS A 109 -17.47 -2.04 -10.06
N ALA A 110 -16.19 -2.07 -9.71
CA ALA A 110 -15.60 -3.17 -8.95
C ALA A 110 -16.11 -3.16 -7.49
N PRO A 111 -16.66 -4.28 -6.98
CA PRO A 111 -17.09 -4.36 -5.59
C PRO A 111 -15.95 -4.10 -4.61
N GLY A 112 -16.20 -3.28 -3.58
CA GLY A 112 -15.20 -2.94 -2.57
C GLY A 112 -14.14 -1.94 -3.04
N VAL A 113 -14.30 -1.34 -4.22
CA VAL A 113 -13.45 -0.27 -4.74
C VAL A 113 -14.24 1.04 -4.80
N ALA A 114 -13.62 2.14 -4.40
CA ALA A 114 -14.19 3.48 -4.51
C ALA A 114 -13.24 4.39 -5.30
N TRP A 115 -13.78 5.17 -6.23
CA TRP A 115 -12.99 6.16 -6.96
C TRP A 115 -12.71 7.38 -6.08
N SER A 116 -11.46 7.83 -6.06
CA SER A 116 -11.03 9.08 -5.42
C SER A 116 -9.94 9.70 -6.29
N ASP A 117 -10.07 10.97 -6.68
CA ASP A 117 -9.08 11.59 -7.58
C ASP A 117 -7.67 11.61 -6.95
N ILE A 118 -7.60 11.79 -5.63
CA ILE A 118 -6.38 11.78 -4.82
C ILE A 118 -6.62 10.88 -3.59
N PRO A 119 -6.46 9.56 -3.71
CA PRO A 119 -6.62 8.65 -2.58
C PRO A 119 -5.58 8.95 -1.50
N THR A 120 -6.02 9.03 -0.24
CA THR A 120 -5.12 9.24 0.91
C THR A 120 -5.39 8.22 2.00
N PRO A 121 -4.39 7.89 2.84
CA PRO A 121 -4.62 6.99 3.96
C PRO A 121 -5.56 7.58 5.02
N LEU A 122 -5.61 8.90 5.19
CA LEU A 122 -6.58 9.57 6.07
C LEU A 122 -8.03 9.37 5.60
N GLN A 123 -8.28 9.44 4.30
CA GLN A 123 -9.59 9.10 3.71
C GLN A 123 -9.93 7.63 3.93
N ALA A 124 -8.93 6.74 3.83
CA ALA A 124 -9.11 5.31 3.95
C ALA A 124 -9.38 4.85 5.39
N ALA A 125 -8.74 5.44 6.39
CA ALA A 125 -8.84 5.02 7.78
C ALA A 125 -10.30 5.01 8.27
N GLY A 126 -10.75 3.86 8.79
CA GLY A 126 -12.11 3.60 9.25
C GLY A 126 -13.10 3.21 8.15
N ALA A 127 -12.73 3.33 6.88
CA ALA A 127 -13.60 3.02 5.74
C ALA A 127 -13.36 1.60 5.21
N ASP A 128 -14.41 1.03 4.61
CA ASP A 128 -14.37 -0.33 4.05
C ASP A 128 -13.77 -0.45 2.64
N PRO A 129 -13.97 0.48 1.69
CA PRO A 129 -13.47 0.30 0.33
C PRO A 129 -11.96 0.57 0.21
N SER A 130 -11.35 0.01 -0.84
CA SER A 130 -10.07 0.48 -1.34
C SER A 130 -10.29 1.69 -2.24
N PHE A 131 -9.69 2.84 -1.89
CA PHE A 131 -9.76 4.05 -2.71
C PHE A 131 -8.71 4.01 -3.79
N VAL A 132 -9.11 4.21 -5.05
CA VAL A 132 -8.23 4.18 -6.22
C VAL A 132 -8.35 5.46 -7.02
N GLY A 133 -7.22 5.93 -7.56
CA GLY A 133 -7.13 7.19 -8.27
C GLY A 133 -5.79 7.40 -8.95
N ARG A 134 -5.57 8.65 -9.39
CA ARG A 134 -4.34 9.09 -10.08
C ARG A 134 -3.96 8.22 -11.29
N LEU A 135 -4.96 7.55 -11.87
CA LEU A 135 -4.81 6.65 -12.99
C LEU A 135 -4.35 7.42 -14.23
N ARG A 136 -3.29 6.92 -14.86
CA ARG A 136 -2.69 7.50 -16.07
C ARG A 136 -1.97 6.42 -16.85
N VAL A 137 -1.66 6.70 -18.11
CA VAL A 137 -0.79 5.84 -18.92
C VAL A 137 0.62 5.85 -18.33
N ASP A 138 1.23 4.67 -18.25
CA ASP A 138 2.67 4.54 -18.03
C ASP A 138 3.38 4.58 -19.39
N PRO A 139 4.16 5.63 -19.70
CA PRO A 139 4.82 5.79 -20.99
C PRO A 139 6.00 4.83 -21.20
N THR A 140 6.47 4.14 -20.15
CA THR A 140 7.59 3.19 -20.25
C THR A 140 7.17 1.85 -20.85
N VAL A 141 5.87 1.55 -20.86
CA VAL A 141 5.31 0.32 -21.40
C VAL A 141 4.69 0.61 -22.78
N PRO A 142 5.21 0.01 -23.86
CA PRO A 142 4.74 0.32 -25.21
C PRO A 142 3.32 -0.21 -25.48
N GLY A 143 2.70 0.33 -26.53
CA GLY A 143 1.42 -0.16 -27.04
C GLY A 143 0.21 0.09 -26.12
N GLY A 144 0.29 1.07 -25.21
CA GLY A 144 -0.82 1.41 -24.33
C GLY A 144 -1.18 0.32 -23.33
N ARG A 145 -0.20 -0.54 -22.97
CA ARG A 145 -0.38 -1.66 -22.05
C ARG A 145 0.00 -1.33 -20.61
N GLY A 146 0.63 -0.19 -20.34
CA GLY A 146 1.02 0.22 -18.99
C GLY A 146 0.09 1.28 -18.41
N LEU A 147 -0.26 1.09 -17.14
CA LEU A 147 -0.99 2.09 -16.35
C LEU A 147 -0.25 2.35 -15.03
N ALA A 148 -0.21 3.61 -14.61
CA ALA A 148 0.19 4.01 -13.28
C ALA A 148 -1.04 4.45 -12.47
N LEU A 149 -1.15 4.01 -11.22
CA LEU A 149 -2.27 4.31 -10.33
C LEU A 149 -1.83 4.40 -8.87
N PHE A 150 -2.68 4.98 -8.04
CA PHE A 150 -2.48 5.05 -6.60
C PHE A 150 -3.67 4.45 -5.87
N VAL A 151 -3.41 3.67 -4.83
CA VAL A 151 -4.43 3.03 -3.98
C VAL A 151 -4.19 3.45 -2.54
N SER A 152 -5.27 3.65 -1.77
CA SER A 152 -5.21 3.78 -0.31
C SER A 152 -6.33 2.99 0.35
N ASN A 153 -6.01 2.27 1.42
CA ASN A 153 -6.96 1.39 2.10
C ASN A 153 -6.66 1.27 3.61
N ASP A 154 -7.70 1.07 4.43
CA ASP A 154 -7.54 0.73 5.84
C ASP A 154 -7.01 -0.70 6.01
N ASN A 155 -5.75 -0.79 6.44
CA ASN A 155 -5.05 -2.05 6.63
C ASN A 155 -5.54 -2.89 7.82
N LEU A 156 -6.27 -2.30 8.78
CA LEU A 156 -6.86 -3.03 9.91
C LEU A 156 -8.24 -3.59 9.56
N ARG A 157 -8.99 -2.89 8.69
CA ARG A 157 -10.31 -3.33 8.21
C ARG A 157 -10.18 -4.20 6.97
N LYS A 158 -10.19 -3.61 5.77
CA LYS A 158 -10.18 -4.36 4.51
C LYS A 158 -8.90 -5.15 4.34
N GLY A 159 -7.76 -4.63 4.81
CA GLY A 159 -6.50 -5.37 4.82
C GLY A 159 -6.46 -6.58 5.77
N ALA A 160 -7.41 -6.72 6.69
CA ALA A 160 -7.43 -7.83 7.65
C ALA A 160 -8.86 -8.27 8.04
N ALA A 161 -9.50 -7.59 9.00
CA ALA A 161 -10.71 -8.05 9.65
C ALA A 161 -11.92 -8.22 8.71
N LEU A 162 -12.16 -7.24 7.82
CA LEU A 162 -13.31 -7.27 6.92
C LEU A 162 -13.19 -8.38 5.87
N ASN A 163 -11.99 -8.65 5.35
CA ASN A 163 -11.78 -9.77 4.44
C ASN A 163 -12.10 -11.11 5.11
N ALA A 164 -11.68 -11.31 6.36
CA ALA A 164 -11.98 -12.53 7.12
C ALA A 164 -13.50 -12.71 7.35
N ILE A 165 -14.20 -11.64 7.71
CA ILE A 165 -15.66 -11.65 7.88
C ILE A 165 -16.35 -11.96 6.54
N GLN A 166 -15.94 -11.31 5.45
CA GLN A 166 -16.52 -11.54 4.11
C GLN A 166 -16.33 -12.98 3.64
N ILE A 167 -15.19 -13.61 3.94
CA ILE A 167 -14.98 -15.04 3.68
C ILE A 167 -15.96 -15.88 4.50
N ALA A 168 -16.08 -15.60 5.80
CA ALA A 168 -17.00 -16.34 6.68
C ALA A 168 -18.47 -16.19 6.23
N GLU A 169 -18.90 -15.00 5.82
CA GLU A 169 -20.24 -14.74 5.27
C GLU A 169 -20.48 -15.53 3.97
N ARG A 170 -19.47 -15.62 3.09
CA ARG A 170 -19.55 -16.43 1.87
C ARG A 170 -19.68 -17.92 2.20
N VAL A 171 -18.88 -18.43 3.12
CA VAL A 171 -18.96 -19.83 3.57
C VAL A 171 -20.32 -20.11 4.21
N ALA A 172 -20.81 -19.24 5.09
CA ALA A 172 -22.13 -19.42 5.71
C ALA A 172 -23.28 -19.41 4.68
N ARG A 173 -23.15 -18.62 3.60
CA ARG A 173 -24.17 -18.49 2.56
C ARG A 173 -24.15 -19.62 1.53
N TYR A 174 -22.98 -20.17 1.21
CA TYR A 174 -22.80 -21.12 0.09
C TYR A 174 -22.18 -22.47 0.47
N GLY A 175 -21.69 -22.65 1.69
CA GLY A 175 -21.02 -23.85 2.17
C GLY A 175 -21.95 -25.00 2.56
N ARG A 176 -22.97 -25.28 1.75
CA ARG A 176 -23.75 -26.53 1.83
C ARG A 176 -23.29 -27.50 0.75
#